data_AF-A0A661VCV8-F1
#
_entry.id   AF-A0A661VCV8-F1
#
_cell.length_a   1.000
_cell.length_b   1.000
_cell.length_c   1.000
_cell.angle_alpha   90.00
_cell.angle_beta   90.00
_cell.angle_gamma   90.00
#
_symmetry.space_group_name_H-M   'P 1'
#
loop_
_entity.id
_entity.type
_entity.pdbx_description
1 polymer ?
#
loop_
_entity_poly.entity_id
_entity_poly.type
_entity_poly.pdbx_seq_one_letter_code
_entity_poly.pdbx_strand_id
1 'polypeptide(L)'
;MKKDKKCYVCEGNTPTWIDHDRCEKHDVCLTCGINRKDLKEPPWGDEKGFVCKSCEEQTVKDKVDSFQATEPEEMDLYSNDKIICPNCGEEHESDGESTAFYSEDSHDFDCGECNTTFVVETRMSFSYQTSIKQ
;
A
#
# COMPACT_ATOMS: atom_id res chain seq x y z
N MET A 1 21.85 37.19 5.57
CA MET A 1 22.59 35.91 5.48
C MET A 1 21.56 34.79 5.62
N LYS A 2 21.19 34.12 4.53
CA LYS A 2 20.30 32.94 4.63
C LYS A 2 21.15 31.83 5.25
N LYS A 3 20.82 31.39 6.47
CA LYS A 3 21.47 30.22 7.08
C LYS A 3 21.23 29.04 6.14
N ASP A 4 22.30 28.44 5.64
CA ASP A 4 22.21 27.17 4.92
C ASP A 4 21.53 26.16 5.84
N LYS A 5 20.34 25.69 5.42
CA LYS A 5 19.58 24.68 6.16
C LYS A 5 20.45 23.43 6.22
N LYS A 6 20.76 22.94 7.43
CA LYS A 6 21.45 21.66 7.64
C LYS A 6 20.64 20.59 6.90
N CYS A 7 21.26 19.91 5.95
CA CYS A 7 20.58 18.94 5.10
C CYS A 7 21.37 17.64 5.14
N TYR A 8 20.77 16.60 5.72
CA TYR A 8 21.44 15.32 5.90
C TYR A 8 21.87 14.71 4.56
N VAL A 9 21.08 14.92 3.49
CA VAL A 9 21.39 14.46 2.13
C VAL A 9 22.65 15.15 1.58
N CYS A 10 22.79 16.47 1.78
CA CYS A 10 24.01 17.20 1.39
C CYS A 10 25.25 16.70 2.15
N GLU A 11 25.06 16.34 3.41
CA GLU A 11 26.13 15.89 4.31
C GLU A 11 26.47 14.40 4.14
N GLY A 12 25.72 13.66 3.32
CA GLY A 12 25.88 12.21 3.16
C GLY A 12 25.53 11.42 4.41
N ASN A 13 24.79 12.02 5.35
CA ASN A 13 24.34 11.39 6.58
C ASN A 13 23.08 10.57 6.32
N THR A 14 22.80 9.59 7.17
CA THR A 14 21.49 8.91 7.18
C THR A 14 20.48 9.73 8.00
N PRO A 15 19.20 9.78 7.61
CA PRO A 15 18.19 10.47 8.38
C PRO A 15 18.08 9.85 9.77
N THR A 16 18.16 10.68 10.81
CA THR A 16 17.88 10.26 12.19
C THR A 16 16.61 10.93 12.65
N TRP A 17 15.93 10.36 13.65
CA TRP A 17 14.73 10.89 14.30
C TRP A 17 14.74 12.41 14.63
N ILE A 18 15.92 13.03 14.75
CA ILE A 18 16.11 14.46 15.06
C ILE A 18 16.50 15.29 13.82
N ASP A 19 17.19 14.71 12.83
CA ASP A 19 17.77 15.42 11.67
C ASP A 19 17.18 14.88 10.34
N HIS A 20 15.88 15.11 10.14
CA HIS A 20 15.18 14.83 8.86
C HIS A 20 15.07 16.07 7.95
N ASP A 21 15.67 17.19 8.34
CA ASP A 21 15.58 18.44 7.61
C ASP A 21 16.27 18.35 6.24
N ARG A 22 15.58 18.84 5.20
CA ARG A 22 16.08 18.93 3.84
C ARG A 22 16.18 20.38 3.38
N CYS A 23 17.23 20.68 2.62
CA CYS A 23 17.34 21.96 1.93
C CYS A 23 16.38 22.00 0.73
N GLU A 24 16.11 23.18 0.17
CA GLU A 24 15.18 23.34 -0.96
C GLU A 24 15.56 22.48 -2.18
N LYS A 25 16.86 22.17 -2.37
CA LYS A 25 17.31 21.30 -3.47
C LYS A 25 16.95 19.83 -3.27
N HIS A 26 16.83 19.38 -2.02
CA HIS A 26 16.54 17.98 -1.68
C HIS A 26 15.11 17.78 -1.18
N ASP A 27 14.37 18.87 -0.92
CA ASP A 27 12.93 18.83 -0.63
C ASP A 27 12.11 18.74 -1.93
N VAL A 28 12.41 17.72 -2.72
CA VAL A 28 11.84 17.44 -4.04
C VAL A 28 11.29 16.02 -4.11
N CYS A 29 10.33 15.80 -5.00
CA CYS A 29 9.77 14.47 -5.27
C CYS A 29 10.86 13.52 -5.76
N LEU A 30 10.90 12.31 -5.20
CA LEU A 30 11.90 11.29 -5.56
C LEU A 30 11.82 10.85 -7.03
N THR A 31 10.62 10.90 -7.63
CA THR A 31 10.39 10.45 -9.00
C THR A 31 10.56 11.56 -10.04
N CYS A 32 9.90 12.71 -9.84
CA CYS A 32 9.85 13.78 -10.85
C CYS A 32 10.65 15.04 -10.49
N GLY A 33 11.15 15.16 -9.26
CA GLY A 33 11.96 16.31 -8.84
C GLY A 33 11.19 17.61 -8.58
N ILE A 34 9.84 17.60 -8.58
CA ILE A 34 9.06 18.79 -8.21
C ILE A 34 9.31 19.17 -6.75
N ASN A 35 9.45 20.46 -6.45
CA ASN A 35 9.64 20.92 -5.07
C ASN A 35 8.36 20.73 -4.26
N ARG A 36 8.49 20.37 -2.99
CA ARG A 36 7.33 20.22 -2.08
C ARG A 36 6.47 21.48 -2.03
N LYS A 37 7.09 22.67 -2.14
CA LYS A 37 6.40 23.97 -2.13
C LYS A 37 5.52 24.20 -3.36
N ASP A 38 5.82 23.54 -4.47
CA ASP A 38 5.09 23.68 -5.74
C ASP A 38 3.96 22.65 -5.87
N LEU A 39 3.79 21.77 -4.87
CA LEU A 39 2.71 20.80 -4.84
C LEU A 39 1.37 21.44 -4.51
N LYS A 40 0.33 21.01 -5.23
CA LYS A 40 -1.06 21.39 -4.95
C LYS A 40 -1.71 20.50 -3.89
N GLU A 41 -1.19 19.30 -3.69
CA GLU A 41 -1.77 18.25 -2.84
C GLU A 41 -0.68 17.67 -1.93
N PRO A 42 -1.06 17.16 -0.74
CA PRO A 42 -0.10 16.57 0.18
C PRO A 42 0.59 15.36 -0.46
N PRO A 43 1.93 15.28 -0.42
CA PRO A 43 2.66 14.13 -0.94
C PRO A 43 2.70 12.97 0.06
N TRP A 44 2.95 11.77 -0.44
CA TRP A 44 3.22 10.58 0.36
C TRP A 44 4.66 10.60 0.88
N GLY A 45 4.83 10.39 2.18
CA GLY A 45 6.15 10.34 2.82
C GLY A 45 6.80 8.97 2.65
N ASP A 46 8.09 8.98 2.33
CA ASP A 46 8.94 7.80 2.24
C ASP A 46 10.15 7.98 3.18
N GLU A 47 10.80 6.89 3.58
CA GLU A 47 12.04 6.93 4.38
C GLU A 47 13.10 7.86 3.76
N LYS A 48 13.21 7.83 2.43
CA LYS A 48 14.18 8.63 1.66
C LYS A 48 13.63 9.99 1.26
N GLY A 49 12.31 10.16 1.25
CA GLY A 49 11.71 11.45 0.98
C GLY A 49 10.22 11.52 0.80
N PHE A 50 9.78 11.98 -0.35
CA PHE A 50 8.37 12.01 -0.65
C PHE A 50 8.15 11.75 -2.13
N VAL A 51 6.99 11.19 -2.43
CA VAL A 51 6.49 11.04 -3.79
C VAL A 51 5.26 11.93 -3.92
N CYS A 52 5.21 12.74 -4.98
CA CYS A 52 4.03 13.56 -5.22
C CYS A 52 2.86 12.68 -5.67
N LYS A 53 1.64 13.10 -5.34
CA LYS A 53 0.42 12.34 -5.64
C LYS A 53 0.35 11.86 -7.09
N SER A 54 0.63 12.71 -8.07
CA SER A 54 0.62 12.31 -9.48
C SER A 54 1.64 11.22 -9.85
N CYS A 55 2.80 11.18 -9.19
CA CYS A 55 3.80 10.13 -9.43
C CYS A 55 3.41 8.83 -8.74
N GLU A 56 2.77 8.92 -7.58
CA GLU A 56 2.22 7.76 -6.88
C GLU A 56 1.06 7.17 -7.67
N GLU A 57 0.09 7.98 -8.10
CA GLU A 57 -1.01 7.55 -8.99
C GLU A 57 -0.50 6.90 -10.29
N GLN A 58 0.58 7.44 -10.89
CA GLN A 58 1.18 6.82 -12.07
C GLN A 58 1.81 5.46 -11.75
N THR A 59 2.50 5.34 -10.61
CA THR A 59 3.11 4.08 -10.18
C THR A 59 2.04 3.01 -9.91
N VAL A 60 0.96 3.40 -9.23
CA VAL A 60 -0.22 2.54 -9.00
C VAL A 60 -0.82 2.11 -10.33
N LYS A 61 -0.98 3.04 -11.27
CA LYS A 61 -1.51 2.74 -12.60
C LYS A 61 -0.61 1.76 -13.35
N ASP A 62 0.70 1.97 -13.35
CA ASP A 62 1.66 1.08 -14.03
C ASP A 62 1.61 -0.34 -13.43
N LYS A 63 1.43 -0.46 -12.10
CA LYS A 63 1.24 -1.74 -11.40
C LYS A 63 -0.06 -2.43 -11.82
N VAL A 64 -1.17 -1.69 -11.85
CA VAL A 64 -2.47 -2.19 -12.32
C VAL A 64 -2.37 -2.63 -13.78
N ASP A 65 -1.85 -1.79 -14.67
CA ASP A 65 -1.72 -2.10 -16.10
C ASP A 65 -0.85 -3.36 -16.31
N SER A 66 0.25 -3.49 -15.55
CA SER A 66 1.11 -4.68 -15.59
C SER A 66 0.40 -5.94 -15.11
N PHE A 67 -0.45 -5.86 -14.09
CA PHE A 67 -1.21 -6.99 -13.58
C PHE A 67 -2.34 -7.37 -14.53
N GLN A 68 -3.10 -6.40 -15.04
CA GLN A 68 -4.19 -6.63 -15.99
C GLN A 68 -3.69 -7.21 -17.31
N ALA A 69 -2.46 -6.90 -17.73
CA ALA A 69 -1.82 -7.50 -18.89
C ALA A 69 -1.53 -9.01 -18.73
N THR A 70 -1.64 -9.56 -17.52
CA THR A 70 -1.44 -11.00 -17.23
C THR A 70 -2.75 -11.81 -17.22
N GLU A 71 -3.87 -11.24 -17.68
CA GLU A 71 -5.20 -11.87 -17.71
C GLU A 71 -5.66 -12.38 -16.33
N PRO A 72 -5.95 -11.48 -15.38
CA PRO A 72 -6.29 -11.84 -14.01
C PRO A 72 -7.57 -12.66 -13.85
N GLU A 73 -8.44 -12.65 -14.87
CA GLU A 73 -9.62 -13.53 -14.95
C GLU A 73 -9.25 -15.02 -15.10
N GLU A 74 -8.03 -15.34 -15.53
CA GLU A 74 -7.47 -16.70 -15.51
C GLU A 74 -6.66 -17.00 -14.23
N MET A 75 -6.38 -16.00 -13.39
CA MET A 75 -5.71 -16.22 -12.11
C MET A 75 -6.70 -16.74 -11.07
N ASP A 76 -6.31 -17.85 -10.42
CA ASP A 76 -7.02 -18.35 -9.26
C ASP A 76 -6.75 -17.43 -8.06
N LEU A 77 -7.62 -16.44 -7.86
CA LEU A 77 -7.58 -15.51 -6.73
C LEU A 77 -8.13 -16.15 -5.44
N TYR A 78 -8.44 -17.45 -5.47
CA TYR A 78 -8.79 -18.21 -4.27
C TYR A 78 -7.57 -18.38 -3.37
N SER A 79 -7.64 -17.82 -2.16
CA SER A 79 -6.63 -17.98 -1.13
C SER A 79 -7.28 -18.32 0.21
N ASN A 80 -6.53 -19.02 1.07
CA ASN A 80 -7.01 -19.46 2.39
C ASN A 80 -6.58 -18.51 3.51
N ASP A 81 -5.57 -17.67 3.28
CA ASP A 81 -4.90 -16.85 4.29
C ASP A 81 -4.78 -15.37 3.89
N LYS A 82 -5.02 -15.04 2.62
CA LYS A 82 -4.86 -13.68 2.10
C LYS A 82 -6.04 -13.24 1.26
N ILE A 83 -6.26 -11.94 1.22
CA ILE A 83 -7.20 -11.30 0.32
C ILE A 83 -6.40 -10.72 -0.84
N ILE A 84 -6.59 -11.25 -2.04
CA ILE A 84 -5.85 -10.80 -3.22
C ILE A 84 -6.71 -9.79 -3.98
N CYS A 85 -6.19 -8.58 -4.19
CA CYS A 85 -6.89 -7.55 -4.94
C CYS A 85 -7.00 -7.96 -6.43
N PRO A 86 -8.23 -8.08 -6.99
CA PRO A 86 -8.42 -8.48 -8.38
C PRO A 86 -8.00 -7.40 -9.39
N ASN A 87 -7.76 -6.16 -8.93
CA ASN A 87 -7.38 -5.06 -9.80
C ASN A 87 -5.85 -4.90 -9.94
N CYS A 88 -5.10 -5.03 -8.84
CA CYS A 88 -3.66 -4.78 -8.81
C CYS A 88 -2.80 -5.94 -8.32
N GLY A 89 -3.42 -7.06 -7.91
CA GLY A 89 -2.72 -8.25 -7.42
C GLY A 89 -2.13 -8.12 -6.01
N GLU A 90 -2.38 -7.03 -5.30
CA GLU A 90 -1.87 -6.86 -3.93
C GLU A 90 -2.47 -7.92 -3.00
N GLU A 91 -1.60 -8.53 -2.18
CA GLU A 91 -2.02 -9.43 -1.12
C GLU A 91 -2.22 -8.65 0.17
N HIS A 92 -3.43 -8.68 0.71
CA HIS A 92 -3.76 -8.10 2.01
C HIS A 92 -3.88 -9.21 3.05
N GLU A 93 -3.31 -8.97 4.24
CA GLU A 93 -3.63 -9.79 5.41
C GLU A 93 -5.07 -9.49 5.83
N SER A 94 -5.85 -10.51 6.20
CA SER A 94 -7.16 -10.27 6.81
C SER A 94 -6.92 -9.55 8.13
N ASP A 95 -7.42 -8.34 8.29
CA ASP A 95 -7.33 -7.63 9.57
C ASP A 95 -8.10 -8.45 10.61
N GLY A 96 -7.37 -9.15 11.47
CA GLY A 96 -7.90 -10.18 12.37
C GLY A 96 -8.90 -9.64 13.41
N GLU A 97 -9.08 -8.32 13.47
CA GLU A 97 -10.05 -7.60 14.30
C GLU A 97 -11.47 -7.59 13.70
N SER A 98 -11.64 -7.79 12.40
CA SER A 98 -12.96 -7.74 11.77
C SER A 98 -13.67 -9.09 11.85
N THR A 99 -14.79 -9.12 12.58
CA THR A 99 -15.65 -10.31 12.66
C THR A 99 -16.27 -10.69 11.30
N ALA A 100 -16.23 -9.79 10.31
CA ALA A 100 -16.76 -10.03 8.96
C ALA A 100 -16.01 -11.15 8.21
N PHE A 101 -14.76 -11.44 8.60
CA PHE A 101 -13.99 -12.54 8.01
C PHE A 101 -14.25 -13.90 8.69
N TYR A 102 -14.98 -13.92 9.81
CA TYR A 102 -15.31 -15.12 10.58
C TYR A 102 -16.78 -15.57 10.41
N SER A 103 -17.47 -15.05 9.39
CA SER A 103 -18.78 -15.53 8.94
C SER A 103 -18.73 -15.85 7.45
N GLU A 104 -19.60 -16.72 6.96
CA GLU A 104 -19.76 -17.00 5.52
C GLU A 104 -20.63 -15.92 4.89
N ASP A 105 -20.02 -14.82 4.47
CA ASP A 105 -20.72 -13.67 3.90
C ASP A 105 -19.87 -13.01 2.80
N SER A 106 -20.51 -12.14 2.03
CA SER A 106 -19.82 -11.24 1.09
C SER A 106 -19.67 -9.87 1.72
N HIS A 107 -18.49 -9.27 1.61
CA HIS A 107 -18.25 -7.92 2.10
C HIS A 107 -17.35 -7.12 1.16
N ASP A 108 -17.56 -5.81 1.17
CA ASP A 108 -16.72 -4.87 0.42
C ASP A 108 -15.36 -4.72 1.12
N PHE A 109 -14.30 -4.78 0.34
CA PHE A 109 -12.92 -4.59 0.77
C PHE A 109 -12.27 -3.51 -0.08
N ASP A 110 -11.67 -2.53 0.59
CA ASP A 110 -10.95 -1.43 -0.05
C ASP A 110 -9.46 -1.76 -0.14
N CYS A 111 -8.95 -1.89 -1.36
CA CYS A 111 -7.51 -2.03 -1.59
C CYS A 111 -6.79 -0.73 -1.26
N GLY A 112 -5.97 -0.70 -0.20
CA GLY A 112 -5.17 0.48 0.15
C GLY A 112 -4.08 0.86 -0.87
N GLU A 113 -3.72 -0.04 -1.78
CA GLU A 113 -2.69 0.20 -2.79
C GLU A 113 -3.25 0.83 -4.08
N CYS A 114 -4.39 0.33 -4.58
CA CYS A 114 -4.98 0.84 -5.82
C CYS A 114 -6.32 1.55 -5.64
N ASN A 115 -6.75 1.77 -4.38
CA ASN A 115 -8.00 2.41 -3.99
C ASN A 115 -9.25 1.85 -4.69
N THR A 116 -9.21 0.57 -5.05
CA THR A 116 -10.34 -0.13 -5.67
C THR A 116 -11.07 -0.93 -4.61
N THR A 117 -12.38 -0.72 -4.52
CA THR A 117 -13.29 -1.53 -3.71
C THR A 117 -13.69 -2.77 -4.49
N PHE A 118 -13.58 -3.95 -3.88
CA PHE A 118 -14.00 -5.22 -4.46
C PHE A 118 -14.68 -6.11 -3.41
N VAL A 119 -15.43 -7.11 -3.87
CA VAL A 119 -16.17 -8.01 -2.99
C VAL A 119 -15.29 -9.20 -2.63
N VAL A 120 -15.20 -9.51 -1.34
CA VAL A 120 -14.59 -10.72 -0.81
C VAL A 120 -15.69 -11.66 -0.36
N GLU A 121 -15.63 -12.91 -0.82
CA GLU A 121 -16.51 -13.99 -0.35
C GLU A 121 -15.74 -14.91 0.60
N THR A 122 -16.20 -15.03 1.83
CA THR A 122 -15.61 -15.94 2.83
C THR A 122 -16.34 -17.27 2.83
N ARG A 123 -15.57 -18.37 2.93
CA ARG A 123 -16.11 -19.73 3.03
C ARG A 123 -15.54 -20.42 4.26
N MET A 124 -16.39 -21.04 5.07
CA MET A 124 -15.99 -21.73 6.29
C MET A 124 -16.34 -23.21 6.19
N SER A 125 -15.48 -24.07 6.72
CA SER A 125 -15.78 -25.50 6.83
C SER A 125 -15.58 -25.99 8.26
N PHE A 126 -16.64 -26.54 8.85
CA PHE A 126 -16.61 -27.12 10.20
C PHE A 126 -16.67 -28.65 10.12
N SER A 127 -15.86 -29.34 10.92
CA SER A 127 -15.92 -30.80 11.06
C SER A 127 -15.88 -31.21 12.52
N TYR A 128 -16.69 -32.22 12.87
CA TYR A 128 -16.86 -32.71 14.24
C TYR A 128 -16.60 -34.21 14.29
N GLN A 129 -15.85 -34.64 15.29
CA GLN A 129 -15.67 -36.05 15.63
C GLN A 129 -16.00 -36.24 17.10
N THR A 130 -16.84 -37.22 17.42
CA THR A 130 -17.24 -37.54 18.80
C THR A 130 -16.91 -39.00 19.12
N SER A 131 -16.70 -39.28 20.41
CA SER A 131 -16.43 -40.64 20.89
C SER A 131 -17.05 -40.83 22.27
N ILE A 132 -17.46 -42.07 22.57
CA ILE A 132 -18.05 -42.43 23.86
C ILE A 132 -16.94 -42.45 24.91
N LYS A 133 -17.25 -41.87 26.08
CA LYS A 133 -16.37 -41.91 27.24
C LYS A 133 -16.32 -43.35 27.77
N GLN A 134 -15.15 -43.98 27.66
CA GLN A 134 -14.88 -45.29 28.27
C GLN A 134 -14.79 -45.18 29.79
#